data_AF-A0A1Z4NAN9-F1
#
_entry.id   AF-A0A1Z4NAN9-F1
#
_cell.length_a   1.000
_cell.length_b   1.000
_cell.length_c   1.000
_cell.angle_alpha   90.00
_cell.angle_beta   90.00
_cell.angle_gamma   90.00
#
_symmetry.space_group_name_H-M   'P 1'
#
loop_
_entity.id
_entity.type
_entity.pdbx_description
1 polymer ?
#
loop_
_entity_poly.entity_id
_entity_poly.type
_entity_poly.pdbx_seq_one_letter_code
_entity_poly.pdbx_strand_id
1 'polypeptide(L)'
;MASQEQIEEVVMLPLTEVGSIRWTKERGQKMRSLRGDMPLVTLSKKLAEYDVDMSRQYLNRMETFTEVKSASPELVTGLCKVFGCTLAELLCLTETKIVQLGVDKCNF
;
A
#
# COMPACT_ATOMS: atom_id res chain seq x y z
N MET A 1 -8.21 19.16 -39.35
CA MET A 1 -7.00 19.08 -38.52
C MET A 1 -7.23 17.92 -37.56
N ALA A 2 -6.56 16.80 -37.77
CA ALA A 2 -6.71 15.62 -36.92
C ALA A 2 -6.02 15.92 -35.59
N SER A 3 -6.80 15.97 -34.51
CA SER A 3 -6.31 15.98 -33.14
C SER A 3 -5.41 14.75 -32.96
N GLN A 4 -4.10 14.97 -32.76
CA GLN A 4 -3.19 13.91 -32.36
C GLN A 4 -3.66 13.39 -31.00
N GLU A 5 -4.24 12.20 -30.99
CA GLU A 5 -4.42 11.43 -29.76
C GLU A 5 -3.02 11.13 -29.22
N GLN A 6 -2.61 11.83 -28.17
CA GLN A 6 -1.49 11.40 -27.35
C GLN A 6 -1.93 10.10 -26.68
N ILE A 7 -1.48 8.97 -27.24
CA ILE A 7 -1.63 7.68 -26.57
C ILE A 7 -0.69 7.73 -25.37
N GLU A 8 -1.22 8.07 -24.20
CA GLU A 8 -0.52 7.98 -22.93
C GLU A 8 -0.30 6.49 -22.63
N GLU A 9 0.95 6.05 -22.66
CA GLU A 9 1.30 4.68 -22.33
C GLU A 9 1.07 4.42 -20.84
N VAL A 10 0.07 3.62 -20.53
CA VAL A 10 -0.30 3.23 -19.17
C VAL A 10 0.46 1.97 -18.79
N VAL A 11 1.39 2.08 -17.84
CA VAL A 11 2.14 0.93 -17.32
C VAL A 11 1.50 0.44 -16.01
N MET A 12 0.96 -0.77 -16.04
CA MET A 12 0.52 -1.47 -14.83
C MET A 12 1.66 -2.32 -14.30
N LEU A 13 2.18 -1.98 -13.12
CA LEU A 13 3.22 -2.77 -12.45
C LEU A 13 2.58 -3.79 -11.51
N PRO A 14 2.96 -5.08 -11.59
CA PRO A 14 2.57 -6.03 -10.57
C PRO A 14 3.23 -5.64 -9.24
N LEU A 15 2.56 -5.93 -8.13
CA LEU A 15 3.08 -5.61 -6.79
C LEU A 15 4.45 -6.25 -6.50
N THR A 16 4.80 -7.33 -7.22
CA THR A 16 6.12 -7.99 -7.16
C THR A 16 7.27 -7.07 -7.58
N GLU A 17 7.00 -6.04 -8.38
CA GLU A 17 7.98 -5.06 -8.85
C GLU A 17 8.03 -3.80 -7.96
N VAL A 18 7.20 -3.74 -6.91
CA VAL A 18 7.11 -2.57 -6.03
C VAL A 18 8.02 -2.78 -4.82
N GLY A 19 9.15 -2.07 -4.74
CA GLY A 19 10.08 -2.23 -3.62
C GLY A 19 9.55 -1.74 -2.26
N SER A 20 8.77 -0.66 -2.24
CA SER A 20 8.10 -0.20 -1.01
C SER A 20 6.93 0.73 -1.31
N ILE A 21 5.94 0.72 -0.44
CA ILE A 21 4.77 1.61 -0.49
C ILE A 21 4.97 2.69 0.56
N ARG A 22 5.01 3.96 0.14
CA ARG A 22 5.10 5.09 1.07
C ARG A 22 3.98 5.03 2.10
N TRP A 23 4.30 5.11 3.38
CA TRP A 23 3.29 5.20 4.42
C TRP A 23 2.98 6.67 4.70
N THR A 24 1.71 7.01 4.90
CA THR A 24 1.28 8.39 5.19
C THR A 24 0.40 8.41 6.42
N LYS A 25 0.25 9.59 7.04
CA LYS A 25 -0.64 9.79 8.19
C LYS A 25 -2.07 9.34 7.89
N GLU A 26 -2.57 9.67 6.71
CA GLU A 26 -3.91 9.28 6.24
C GLU A 26 -4.06 7.76 6.16
N ARG A 27 -3.06 7.04 5.62
CA ARG A 27 -3.05 5.57 5.56
C ARG A 27 -3.02 4.94 6.95
N GLY A 28 -2.27 5.52 7.88
CA GLY A 28 -2.28 5.09 9.29
C GLY A 28 -3.65 5.25 9.96
N GLN A 29 -4.31 6.39 9.71
CA GLN A 29 -5.68 6.64 10.19
C GLN A 29 -6.69 5.68 9.56
N LYS A 30 -6.59 5.44 8.25
CA LYS A 30 -7.44 4.48 7.53
C LYS A 30 -7.24 3.05 8.05
N MET A 31 -6.00 2.63 8.27
CA MET A 31 -5.67 1.35 8.91
C MET A 31 -6.34 1.21 10.28
N ARG A 32 -6.24 2.24 11.12
CA ARG A 32 -6.89 2.24 12.45
C ARG A 32 -8.41 2.15 12.34
N SER A 33 -9.00 2.86 11.38
CA SER A 33 -10.44 2.81 11.11
C SER A 33 -10.89 1.42 10.65
N LEU A 34 -10.11 0.76 9.79
CA LEU A 34 -10.40 -0.59 9.29
C LEU A 34 -10.22 -1.66 10.37
N ARG A 35 -9.21 -1.51 11.24
CA ARG A 35 -9.01 -2.39 12.39
C ARG A 35 -10.18 -2.31 13.37
N GLY A 36 -10.75 -1.12 13.56
CA GLY A 36 -11.81 -0.87 14.53
C GLY A 36 -11.37 -1.29 15.94
N ASP A 37 -12.19 -2.14 16.57
CA ASP A 37 -11.97 -2.63 17.93
C ASP A 37 -11.06 -3.86 18.01
N MET A 38 -10.59 -4.39 16.88
CA MET A 38 -9.68 -5.55 16.87
C MET A 38 -8.38 -5.18 17.61
N PRO A 39 -7.99 -5.91 18.67
CA PRO A 39 -6.76 -5.63 19.39
C PRO A 39 -5.52 -5.82 18.49
N LEU A 40 -4.49 -4.98 18.66
CA LEU A 40 -3.24 -5.10 17.89
C LEU A 40 -2.53 -6.45 18.07
N VAL A 41 -2.71 -7.10 19.23
CA VAL A 41 -2.24 -8.48 19.46
C VAL A 41 -2.90 -9.45 18.49
N THR A 42 -4.21 -9.32 18.31
CA THR A 42 -5.00 -10.15 17.42
C THR A 42 -4.64 -9.87 15.97
N LEU A 43 -4.46 -8.59 15.60
CA LEU A 43 -4.00 -8.22 14.26
C LEU A 43 -2.63 -8.84 13.94
N SER A 44 -1.66 -8.73 14.85
CA SER A 44 -0.34 -9.33 14.71
C SER A 44 -0.41 -10.84 14.46
N LYS A 45 -1.23 -11.56 15.24
CA LYS A 45 -1.44 -13.01 15.05
C LYS A 45 -2.07 -13.33 13.71
N LYS A 46 -3.10 -12.57 13.29
CA LYS A 46 -3.76 -12.77 12.00
C LYS A 46 -2.84 -12.47 10.82
N LEU A 47 -1.94 -11.50 10.94
CA LEU A 47 -0.94 -11.22 9.91
C LEU A 47 0.07 -12.37 9.77
N ALA A 48 0.45 -13.01 10.88
CA ALA A 48 1.34 -14.17 10.86
C ALA A 48 0.73 -15.38 10.13
N GLU A 49 -0.61 -15.51 10.09
CA GLU A 49 -1.30 -16.53 9.27
C GLU A 49 -1.11 -16.30 7.75
N TYR A 50 -0.66 -15.11 7.34
CA TYR A 50 -0.33 -14.75 5.97
C TYR A 50 1.18 -14.55 5.76
N ASP A 51 2.01 -15.17 6.61
CA ASP A 51 3.48 -15.07 6.58
C ASP A 51 4.02 -13.65 6.81
N VAL A 52 3.23 -12.78 7.44
CA VAL A 52 3.62 -11.41 7.81
C VAL A 52 3.80 -11.32 9.33
N ASP A 53 5.02 -11.55 9.82
CA ASP A 53 5.32 -11.41 11.24
C ASP A 53 5.57 -9.94 11.62
N MET A 54 4.65 -9.36 12.38
CA MET A 54 4.72 -7.95 12.78
C MET A 54 4.47 -7.77 14.27
N SER A 55 5.35 -7.00 14.92
CA SER A 55 5.18 -6.66 16.33
C SER A 55 4.01 -5.69 16.53
N ARG A 56 3.35 -5.82 17.68
CA ARG A 56 2.28 -4.91 18.13
C ARG A 56 2.74 -3.45 18.20
N GLN A 57 3.99 -3.24 18.59
CA GLN A 57 4.60 -1.91 18.69
C GLN A 57 4.74 -1.28 17.31
N TYR A 58 5.16 -2.05 16.30
CA TYR A 58 5.25 -1.57 14.93
C TYR A 58 3.87 -1.25 14.35
N LEU A 59 2.88 -2.12 14.55
CA LEU A 59 1.50 -1.85 14.12
C LEU A 59 0.92 -0.58 14.75
N ASN A 60 1.18 -0.33 16.04
CA ASN A 60 0.79 0.92 16.69
C ASN A 60 1.49 2.14 16.05
N ARG A 61 2.77 2.01 15.71
CA ARG A 61 3.53 3.06 14.99
C ARG A 61 2.97 3.34 13.61
N MET A 62 2.52 2.31 12.89
CA MET A 62 1.85 2.46 11.60
C MET A 62 0.54 3.24 11.72
N GLU A 63 -0.29 2.95 12.73
CA GLU A 63 -1.58 3.64 12.95
C GLU A 63 -1.42 5.08 13.41
N THR A 64 -0.38 5.35 14.20
CA THR A 64 -0.08 6.69 14.74
C THR A 64 0.82 7.50 13.82
N PHE A 65 1.31 6.90 12.73
CA PHE A 65 2.29 7.49 11.81
C PHE A 65 3.55 8.01 12.52
N THR A 66 4.05 7.24 13.48
CA THR A 66 5.30 7.54 14.18
C THR A 66 6.42 6.69 13.60
N GLU A 67 7.46 7.32 13.04
CA GLU A 67 8.68 6.67 12.51
C GLU A 67 8.50 5.72 11.31
N VAL A 68 7.27 5.41 10.87
CA VAL A 68 7.01 4.57 9.70
C VAL A 68 6.93 5.43 8.43
N LYS A 69 7.95 5.33 7.57
CA LYS A 69 8.01 6.06 6.27
C LYS A 69 7.49 5.24 5.09
N SER A 70 7.60 3.93 5.16
CA SER A 70 7.20 2.99 4.11
C SER A 70 6.79 1.65 4.71
N ALA A 71 6.02 0.88 3.93
CA ALA A 71 5.59 -0.48 4.22
C ALA A 71 5.92 -1.37 3.00
N SER A 72 6.19 -2.65 3.24
CA SER A 72 6.40 -3.59 2.15
C SER A 72 5.05 -3.97 1.49
N PRO A 73 5.02 -4.32 0.20
CA PRO A 73 3.79 -4.77 -0.46
C PRO A 73 3.15 -5.98 0.24
N GLU A 74 3.95 -6.88 0.79
CA GLU A 74 3.49 -8.09 1.50
C GLU A 74 2.70 -7.69 2.75
N LEU A 75 3.24 -6.74 3.53
CA LEU A 75 2.56 -6.22 4.71
C LEU A 75 1.22 -5.56 4.34
N VAL A 76 1.22 -4.70 3.32
CA VAL A 76 -0.01 -4.03 2.86
C VAL A 76 -1.03 -5.04 2.36
N THR A 77 -0.59 -6.05 1.61
CA THR A 77 -1.47 -7.13 1.12
C THR A 77 -2.02 -7.96 2.29
N GLY A 78 -1.19 -8.28 3.29
CA GLY A 78 -1.62 -8.96 4.51
C GLY A 78 -2.69 -8.17 5.26
N LEU A 79 -2.50 -6.86 5.43
CA LEU A 79 -3.48 -5.97 6.05
C LEU A 79 -4.81 -5.98 5.27
N CYS A 80 -4.77 -5.90 3.93
CA CYS A 80 -5.96 -5.99 3.10
C CYS A 80 -6.73 -7.29 3.31
N LYS A 81 -6.03 -8.43 3.36
CA LYS A 81 -6.64 -9.75 3.63
C LYS A 81 -7.27 -9.82 5.02
N VAL A 82 -6.57 -9.35 6.06
CA VAL A 82 -7.08 -9.38 7.44
C VAL A 82 -8.29 -8.46 7.62
N PHE A 83 -8.29 -7.30 6.98
CA PHE A 83 -9.41 -6.34 7.07
C PHE A 83 -10.54 -6.63 6.07
N GLY A 84 -10.33 -7.53 5.11
CA GLY A 84 -11.31 -7.79 4.04
C GLY A 84 -11.55 -6.57 3.15
N CYS A 85 -10.52 -5.74 2.93
CA CYS A 85 -10.60 -4.51 2.13
C CYS A 85 -9.73 -4.56 0.88
N THR A 86 -9.98 -3.65 -0.06
CA THR A 86 -9.15 -3.54 -1.27
C THR A 86 -7.87 -2.75 -1.00
N LEU A 87 -6.87 -2.91 -1.87
CA LEU A 87 -5.65 -2.11 -1.83
C LEU A 87 -5.96 -0.60 -1.98
N ALA A 88 -6.87 -0.27 -2.90
CA ALA A 88 -7.30 1.11 -3.14
C ALA A 88 -7.92 1.73 -1.89
N GLU A 89 -8.75 0.97 -1.17
CA GLU A 89 -9.36 1.42 0.06
C GLU A 89 -8.32 1.66 1.18
N LEU A 90 -7.41 0.71 1.42
CA LEU A 90 -6.39 0.86 2.47
C LEU A 90 -5.41 2.00 2.16
N LEU A 91 -5.06 2.18 0.89
CA LEU A 91 -4.09 3.18 0.45
C LEU A 91 -4.69 4.56 0.18
N CYS A 92 -6.00 4.74 0.44
CA CYS A 92 -6.78 5.95 0.15
C CYS A 92 -6.60 6.43 -1.30
N LEU A 93 -6.63 5.49 -2.25
CA LEU A 93 -6.57 5.83 -3.66
C LEU A 93 -7.96 6.27 -4.11
N THR A 94 -8.11 7.58 -4.34
CA THR A 94 -9.35 8.16 -4.85
C THR A 94 -9.58 7.82 -6.32
N GLU A 95 -8.49 7.57 -7.06
CA GLU A 95 -8.46 7.21 -8.47
C GLU A 95 -7.28 6.25 -8.70
N THR A 96 -7.37 5.39 -9.73
CA THR A 96 -6.24 4.59 -10.19
C THR A 96 -5.10 5.53 -10.58
N LYS A 97 -4.11 5.71 -9.70
CA LYS A 97 -2.94 6.53 -10.02
C LYS A 97 -2.06 5.76 -10.99
N ILE A 98 -2.21 6.09 -12.26
CA ILE A 98 -1.32 5.67 -13.34
C ILE A 98 0.02 6.36 -13.11
N VAL A 99 1.07 5.56 -12.92
CA VAL A 99 2.43 6.08 -12.78
C VAL A 99 3.11 5.95 -14.14
N GLN A 100 3.38 7.09 -14.76
CA GLN A 100 4.21 7.14 -15.96
C GLN A 100 5.67 6.91 -15.54
N LEU A 101 6.24 5.76 -15.90
CA LEU A 101 7.67 5.56 -15.81
C LEU A 101 8.30 6.23 -17.03
N GLY A 102 9.02 7.34 -16.81
CA GLY A 102 9.93 7.86 -17.81
C GLY A 102 11.03 6.84 -18.03
N VAL A 103 10.99 6.11 -19.15
CA VAL A 103 12.11 5.29 -19.57
C VAL A 103 13.16 6.26 -20.11
N ASP A 104 14.19 6.56 -19.32
CA ASP A 104 15.39 7.17 -19.85
C ASP A 104 15.86 6.30 -21.01
N LYS A 105 16.10 6.91 -22.18
CA LYS A 105 16.65 6.21 -23.33
C LYS A 105 17.96 5.57 -22.90
N CYS A 106 17.96 4.25 -22.67
CA CYS A 106 19.20 3.50 -22.64
C CYS A 106 19.82 3.63 -24.03
N ASN A 107 20.82 4.51 -24.14
CA ASN A 107 21.66 4.60 -25.33
C ASN A 107 22.48 3.30 -25.38
N PHE A 108 22.08 2.39 -26.26
CA PHE A 108 22.89 1.24 -26.68
C PHE A 108 23.93 1.68 -27.71
#